data_AF-A0A8T6W5H1-F1
#
_entry.id   AF-A0A8T6W5H1-F1
#
_cell.length_a   1.000
_cell.length_b   1.000
_cell.length_c   1.000
_cell.angle_alpha   90.00
_cell.angle_beta   90.00
_cell.angle_gamma   90.00
#
_symmetry.space_group_name_H-M   'P 1'
#
loop_
_entity.id
_entity.type
_entity.pdbx_description
1 polymer ?
#
loop_
_entity_poly.entity_id
_entity_poly.type
_entity_poly.pdbx_seq_one_letter_code
_entity_poly.pdbx_strand_id
1 'polypeptide(L)'
;KRLGPSIIAGEVYIPNNRLQTFLEKVYESFRGDTYGIEGTLGNDGRNAARVYVLSDEREDFGLGFTTRWGRALKFLSIAKKYGGVTYQTGLYLAKESENYFGGERLQRLFKFKSEVDPAGIMNPGKIKAPRKFSLIWGVATPFLGMSRGLDLGDSEAKEPVREDALLMEWNDHVYTCIECGTCRETCPVFTEDRWLSSSPKGKMTFTKEFLSGKRDVDDFMYRRYFQCTLCGKCKEVCQAMIPVCDIFEHIRMRLHDMGWERMEAHDMLLESILANGNPFGDPREKRTELYPDGAKGFIEPGEAGKVDVLIFAGCVNSYQDLALMKGLMGILDSVGKTYTTMGTEEGCCGYVALISGLSEFEDIGRATADRLTKTGAQVVVTPCAGCYKTLSHHYE
;
A
#
# COMPACT_ATOMS: atom_id res chain seq x y z
N LYS A 1 -6.86 11.31 0.92
CA LYS A 1 -6.66 10.63 2.22
C LYS A 1 -5.23 10.09 2.24
N ARG A 2 -4.28 10.83 2.83
CA ARG A 2 -2.85 10.42 2.86
C ARG A 2 -2.47 9.72 4.18
N LEU A 3 -3.24 9.93 5.24
CA LEU A 3 -3.12 9.32 6.57
C LEU A 3 -4.55 9.09 7.14
N GLY A 4 -4.69 8.20 8.14
CA GLY A 4 -5.97 7.96 8.86
C GLY A 4 -6.53 9.24 9.51
N PRO A 5 -7.84 9.33 9.86
CA PRO A 5 -8.83 8.28 10.17
C PRO A 5 -9.68 7.80 8.97
N SER A 6 -10.58 6.83 9.19
CA SER A 6 -11.60 6.37 8.22
C SER A 6 -12.64 7.41 7.83
N ILE A 7 -13.35 7.17 6.72
CA ILE A 7 -14.38 8.09 6.23
C ILE A 7 -15.63 7.29 5.88
N ILE A 8 -16.77 7.75 6.38
CA ILE A 8 -18.09 7.26 6.00
C ILE A 8 -18.66 8.23 4.98
N ALA A 9 -18.83 7.76 3.75
CA ALA A 9 -19.36 8.56 2.66
C ALA A 9 -20.84 8.28 2.41
N GLY A 10 -21.61 9.33 2.13
CA GLY A 10 -22.98 9.25 1.62
C GLY A 10 -23.12 10.15 0.40
N GLU A 11 -23.83 9.69 -0.64
CA GLU A 11 -23.92 10.43 -1.91
C GLU A 11 -25.34 10.43 -2.46
N VAL A 12 -25.80 11.61 -2.89
CA VAL A 12 -27.18 11.85 -3.33
C VAL A 12 -27.20 12.79 -4.54
N TYR A 13 -28.28 12.74 -5.30
CA TYR A 13 -28.69 13.82 -6.18
C TYR A 13 -29.78 14.65 -5.49
N ILE A 14 -29.69 15.98 -5.55
CA ILE A 14 -30.68 16.90 -4.99
C ILE A 14 -31.06 17.95 -6.05
N PRO A 15 -32.33 18.35 -6.21
CA PRO A 15 -32.69 19.44 -7.11
C PRO A 15 -32.01 20.75 -6.71
N ASN A 16 -31.47 21.49 -7.67
CA ASN A 16 -30.71 22.73 -7.42
C ASN A 16 -31.54 23.76 -6.65
N ASN A 17 -32.85 23.85 -6.93
CA ASN A 17 -33.77 24.75 -6.25
C ASN A 17 -34.11 24.34 -4.80
N ARG A 18 -33.68 23.15 -4.35
CA ARG A 18 -33.84 22.65 -2.98
C ARG A 18 -32.50 22.50 -2.24
N LEU A 19 -31.38 22.82 -2.90
CA LEU A 19 -30.04 22.61 -2.37
C LEU A 19 -29.81 23.36 -1.05
N GLN A 20 -30.21 24.62 -0.96
CA GLN A 20 -30.05 25.41 0.27
C GLN A 20 -30.74 24.76 1.47
N THR A 21 -32.04 24.48 1.37
CA THR A 21 -32.81 23.88 2.46
C THR A 21 -32.30 22.48 2.81
N PHE A 22 -31.86 21.72 1.81
CA PHE A 22 -31.21 20.43 2.03
C PHE A 22 -29.94 20.59 2.89
N LEU A 23 -29.03 21.49 2.52
CA LEU A 23 -27.78 21.74 3.25
C LEU A 23 -28.05 22.23 4.67
N GLU A 24 -28.96 23.18 4.87
CA GLU A 24 -29.38 23.66 6.20
C GLU A 24 -29.80 22.50 7.13
N LYS A 25 -30.55 21.54 6.59
CA LYS A 25 -31.02 20.38 7.35
C LYS A 25 -29.95 19.34 7.60
N VAL A 26 -28.97 19.22 6.71
CA VAL A 26 -27.77 18.43 6.93
C VAL A 26 -26.94 19.08 8.05
N TYR A 27 -26.67 20.39 7.99
CA TYR A 27 -25.95 21.11 9.05
C TYR A 27 -26.59 20.96 10.43
N GLU A 28 -27.92 21.02 10.50
CA GLU A 28 -28.67 20.79 11.74
C GLU A 28 -28.54 19.33 12.22
N SER A 29 -28.66 18.36 11.31
CA SER A 29 -28.71 16.92 11.64
C SER A 29 -27.36 16.29 11.95
N PHE A 30 -26.27 16.92 11.52
CA PHE A 30 -24.89 16.46 11.69
C PHE A 30 -24.12 17.35 12.69
N ARG A 31 -24.84 18.16 13.47
CA ARG A 31 -24.23 18.94 14.56
C ARG A 31 -23.53 17.99 15.53
N GLY A 32 -22.25 18.26 15.81
CA GLY A 32 -21.41 17.42 16.68
C GLY A 32 -20.62 16.33 15.94
N ASP A 33 -20.82 16.14 14.63
CA ASP A 33 -19.95 15.31 13.81
C ASP A 33 -18.86 16.18 13.15
N THR A 34 -17.65 15.65 12.99
CA THR A 34 -16.64 16.18 12.07
C THR A 34 -16.92 15.66 10.65
N TYR A 35 -17.29 16.53 9.72
CA TYR A 35 -17.59 16.13 8.33
C TYR A 35 -17.31 17.24 7.31
N GLY A 36 -17.16 16.83 6.05
CA GLY A 36 -17.13 17.72 4.88
C GLY A 36 -18.27 17.38 3.92
N ILE A 37 -18.72 18.37 3.15
CA ILE A 37 -19.65 18.16 2.03
C ILE A 37 -18.98 18.67 0.76
N GLU A 38 -19.00 17.84 -0.28
CA GLU A 38 -18.59 18.19 -1.63
C GLU A 38 -19.82 18.14 -2.55
N GLY A 39 -19.91 19.06 -3.51
CA GLY A 39 -21.04 19.14 -4.41
C GLY A 39 -20.63 19.50 -5.83
N THR A 40 -21.25 18.87 -6.82
CA THR A 40 -21.12 19.21 -8.24
C THR A 40 -22.48 19.63 -8.79
N LEU A 41 -22.59 20.86 -9.28
CA LEU A 41 -23.80 21.35 -9.95
C LEU A 41 -23.91 20.75 -11.35
N GLY A 42 -24.98 20.02 -11.60
CA GLY A 42 -25.32 19.49 -12.92
C GLY A 42 -26.14 20.47 -13.73
N ASN A 43 -25.94 20.43 -15.06
CA ASN A 43 -26.73 21.19 -16.03
C ASN A 43 -28.17 20.65 -16.21
N ASP A 44 -28.47 19.50 -15.60
CA ASP A 44 -29.80 18.86 -15.60
C ASP A 44 -30.70 19.37 -14.46
N GLY A 45 -30.30 20.44 -13.78
CA GLY A 45 -31.05 21.02 -12.67
C GLY A 45 -30.89 20.27 -11.34
N ARG A 46 -29.96 19.31 -11.26
CA ARG A 46 -29.63 18.56 -10.04
C ARG A 46 -28.18 18.79 -9.63
N ASN A 47 -27.93 18.71 -8.33
CA ASN A 47 -26.61 18.73 -7.74
C ASN A 47 -26.27 17.31 -7.24
N ALA A 48 -25.11 16.80 -7.60
CA ALA A 48 -24.55 15.62 -6.95
C ALA A 48 -23.86 16.09 -5.67
N ALA A 49 -24.40 15.73 -4.52
CA ALA A 49 -23.86 16.09 -3.22
C ALA A 49 -23.33 14.84 -2.51
N ARG A 50 -22.16 14.97 -1.89
CA ARG A 50 -21.50 13.92 -1.13
C ARG A 50 -21.10 14.44 0.24
N VAL A 51 -21.46 13.71 1.28
CA VAL A 51 -20.96 13.93 2.64
C VAL A 51 -19.82 12.96 2.93
N TYR A 52 -18.80 13.45 3.62
CA TYR A 52 -17.69 12.69 4.15
C TYR A 52 -17.67 12.88 5.66
N VAL A 53 -18.17 11.91 6.40
CA VAL A 53 -18.14 11.93 7.86
C VAL A 53 -16.84 11.28 8.32
N LEU A 54 -16.05 12.03 9.09
CA LEU A 54 -14.84 11.51 9.71
C LEU A 54 -15.22 10.45 10.73
N SER A 55 -14.57 9.30 10.69
CA SER A 55 -14.82 8.20 11.61
C SER A 55 -13.57 7.37 11.76
N ASP A 56 -13.50 6.52 12.77
CA ASP A 56 -12.36 5.63 12.95
C ASP A 56 -12.83 4.18 13.04
N GLU A 57 -12.35 3.36 12.11
CA GLU A 57 -12.69 1.94 12.06
C GLU A 57 -11.96 1.12 13.14
N ARG A 58 -11.01 1.75 13.85
CA ARG A 58 -10.33 1.19 15.02
C ARG A 58 -11.20 1.21 16.29
N GLU A 59 -12.30 1.97 16.31
CA GLU A 59 -13.14 2.08 17.51
C GLU A 59 -13.94 0.80 17.83
N ASP A 60 -13.88 0.40 19.10
CA ASP A 60 -14.76 -0.50 19.85
C ASP A 60 -15.37 -1.66 19.02
N PHE A 61 -14.52 -2.62 18.63
CA PHE A 61 -14.91 -3.86 17.94
C PHE A 61 -15.86 -3.66 16.74
N GLY A 62 -15.77 -2.50 16.07
CA GLY A 62 -16.57 -2.16 14.89
C GLY A 62 -18.00 -1.69 15.18
N LEU A 63 -18.47 -1.65 16.43
CA LEU A 63 -19.80 -1.13 16.75
C LEU A 63 -19.88 0.40 16.58
N GLY A 64 -18.83 1.15 16.95
CA GLY A 64 -18.77 2.60 16.74
C GLY A 64 -18.83 2.98 15.26
N PHE A 65 -17.91 2.44 14.45
CA PHE A 65 -17.91 2.66 13.00
C PHE A 65 -19.21 2.20 12.32
N THR A 66 -19.72 1.01 12.69
CA THR A 66 -20.96 0.46 12.10
C THR A 66 -22.19 1.28 12.47
N THR A 67 -22.28 1.79 13.70
CA THR A 67 -23.40 2.66 14.12
C THR A 67 -23.34 4.01 13.42
N ARG A 68 -22.13 4.58 13.23
CA ARG A 68 -21.93 5.81 12.46
C ARG A 68 -22.20 5.66 10.98
N TRP A 69 -22.20 4.45 10.42
CA TRP A 69 -22.65 4.21 9.03
C TRP A 69 -24.09 4.69 8.80
N GLY A 70 -24.90 4.73 9.87
CA GLY A 70 -26.23 5.36 9.85
C GLY A 70 -26.25 6.83 9.42
N ARG A 71 -25.13 7.58 9.55
CA ARG A 71 -24.99 8.96 9.06
C ARG A 71 -25.12 9.05 7.55
N ALA A 72 -24.56 8.10 6.79
CA ALA A 72 -24.74 8.05 5.33
C ALA A 72 -26.22 7.85 4.96
N LEU A 73 -26.95 7.01 5.70
CA LEU A 73 -28.40 6.81 5.51
C LEU A 73 -29.22 8.03 5.95
N LYS A 74 -28.79 8.76 6.98
CA LYS A 74 -29.41 10.01 7.41
C LYS A 74 -29.29 11.07 6.31
N PHE A 75 -28.12 11.23 5.69
CA PHE A 75 -27.89 12.12 4.56
C PHE A 75 -28.86 11.82 3.41
N LEU A 76 -28.96 10.53 3.02
CA LEU A 76 -29.93 10.07 2.02
C LEU A 76 -31.38 10.37 2.43
N SER A 77 -31.75 10.13 3.68
CA SER A 77 -33.10 10.39 4.17
C SER A 77 -33.46 11.88 4.13
N ILE A 78 -32.52 12.78 4.39
CA ILE A 78 -32.74 14.23 4.27
C ILE A 78 -32.94 14.57 2.79
N ALA A 79 -32.07 14.08 1.90
CA ALA A 79 -32.19 14.34 0.46
C ALA A 79 -33.57 13.93 -0.09
N LYS A 80 -34.04 12.73 0.27
CA LYS A 80 -35.36 12.22 -0.15
C LYS A 80 -36.52 13.11 0.29
N LYS A 81 -36.46 13.71 1.49
CA LYS A 81 -37.49 14.65 1.96
C LYS A 81 -37.58 15.92 1.11
N TYR A 82 -36.49 16.28 0.44
CA TYR A 82 -36.37 17.48 -0.39
C TYR A 82 -36.32 17.17 -1.89
N GLY A 83 -36.88 16.03 -2.30
CA GLY A 83 -36.98 15.64 -3.72
C GLY A 83 -35.70 15.09 -4.33
N GLY A 84 -34.70 14.78 -3.50
CA GLY A 84 -33.48 14.12 -3.90
C GLY A 84 -33.61 12.60 -3.99
N VAL A 85 -32.61 11.97 -4.60
CA VAL A 85 -32.50 10.52 -4.77
C VAL A 85 -31.08 10.05 -4.44
N THR A 86 -30.89 8.75 -4.24
CA THR A 86 -29.53 8.19 -4.09
C THR A 86 -28.70 8.43 -5.35
N TYR A 87 -27.38 8.58 -5.21
CA TYR A 87 -26.47 8.66 -6.37
C TYR A 87 -26.32 7.33 -7.12
N GLN A 88 -26.53 6.21 -6.42
CA GLN A 88 -26.39 4.87 -6.98
C GLN A 88 -27.31 3.85 -6.30
N THR A 89 -27.46 2.68 -6.94
CA THR A 89 -28.06 1.48 -6.34
C THR A 89 -26.98 0.52 -5.86
N GLY A 90 -27.36 -0.51 -5.12
CA GLY A 90 -26.45 -1.55 -4.66
C GLY A 90 -27.16 -2.51 -3.71
N LEU A 91 -26.45 -3.52 -3.20
CA LEU A 91 -27.06 -4.53 -2.33
C LEU A 91 -27.83 -3.92 -1.15
N TYR A 92 -27.30 -2.85 -0.56
CA TYR A 92 -27.92 -2.10 0.54
C TYR A 92 -28.97 -1.07 0.11
N LEU A 93 -28.93 -0.61 -1.15
CA LEU A 93 -29.82 0.43 -1.70
C LEU A 93 -30.74 -0.11 -2.81
N ALA A 94 -30.91 -1.43 -2.91
CA ALA A 94 -31.71 -2.05 -3.97
C ALA A 94 -33.20 -1.65 -3.92
N LYS A 95 -33.69 -1.22 -2.75
CA LYS A 95 -35.05 -0.65 -2.59
C LYS A 95 -35.18 0.75 -3.22
N GLU A 96 -34.07 1.44 -3.43
CA GLU A 96 -34.04 2.77 -4.06
C GLU A 96 -33.94 2.71 -5.59
N SER A 97 -33.87 1.51 -6.19
CA SER A 97 -33.69 1.34 -7.62
C SER A 97 -34.79 2.00 -8.46
N GLU A 98 -36.03 1.99 -8.01
CA GLU A 98 -37.13 2.66 -8.72
C GLU A 98 -37.00 4.18 -8.65
N ASN A 99 -36.65 4.72 -7.47
CA ASN A 99 -36.39 6.15 -7.29
C ASN A 99 -35.19 6.63 -8.12
N TYR A 100 -34.18 5.77 -8.30
CA TYR A 100 -32.98 6.10 -9.05
C TYR A 100 -33.15 6.00 -10.57
N PHE A 101 -33.63 4.86 -11.06
CA PHE A 101 -33.74 4.60 -12.50
C PHE A 101 -35.03 5.14 -13.11
N GLY A 102 -36.10 5.30 -12.32
CA GLY A 102 -37.45 5.44 -12.82
C GLY A 102 -38.05 4.10 -13.29
N GLY A 103 -39.37 3.96 -13.21
CA GLY A 103 -40.07 2.70 -13.46
C GLY A 103 -39.79 2.10 -14.85
N GLU A 104 -39.83 2.91 -15.90
CA GLU A 104 -39.64 2.46 -17.29
C GLU A 104 -38.22 1.91 -17.54
N ARG A 105 -37.19 2.66 -17.11
CA ARG A 105 -35.79 2.22 -17.26
C ARG A 105 -35.52 0.98 -16.40
N LEU A 106 -36.07 0.93 -15.19
CA LEU A 106 -35.92 -0.22 -14.31
C LEU A 106 -36.51 -1.50 -14.92
N GLN A 107 -37.69 -1.41 -15.54
CA GLN A 107 -38.32 -2.53 -16.24
C GLN A 107 -37.46 -3.02 -17.42
N ARG A 108 -36.91 -2.10 -18.23
CA ARG A 108 -35.98 -2.44 -19.33
C ARG A 108 -34.73 -3.17 -18.81
N LEU A 109 -34.16 -2.70 -17.70
CA LEU A 109 -33.00 -3.35 -17.06
C LEU A 109 -33.32 -4.77 -16.58
N PHE A 110 -34.50 -4.98 -15.97
CA PHE A 110 -34.92 -6.32 -15.53
C PHE A 110 -35.18 -7.26 -16.69
N LYS A 111 -35.80 -6.78 -17.77
CA LYS A 111 -35.97 -7.56 -19.00
C LYS A 111 -34.62 -7.98 -19.57
N PHE A 112 -33.71 -7.02 -19.78
CA PHE A 112 -32.36 -7.30 -20.27
C PHE A 112 -31.61 -8.30 -19.39
N LYS A 113 -31.65 -8.13 -18.06
CA LYS A 113 -31.01 -9.07 -17.11
C LYS A 113 -31.59 -10.48 -17.24
N SER A 114 -32.90 -10.64 -17.42
CA SER A 114 -33.51 -11.96 -17.60
C SER A 114 -33.11 -12.64 -18.91
N GLU A 115 -32.77 -11.87 -19.94
CA GLU A 115 -32.30 -12.37 -21.24
C GLU A 115 -30.83 -12.79 -21.19
N VAL A 116 -29.96 -11.97 -20.58
CA VAL A 116 -28.49 -12.20 -20.61
C VAL A 116 -27.93 -12.97 -19.40
N ASP A 117 -28.69 -13.03 -18.30
CA ASP A 117 -28.30 -13.71 -17.06
C ASP A 117 -29.50 -14.47 -16.47
N PRO A 118 -30.04 -15.47 -17.19
CA PRO A 118 -31.23 -16.23 -16.77
C PRO A 118 -30.99 -17.00 -15.45
N ALA A 119 -29.74 -17.40 -15.18
CA ALA A 119 -29.35 -18.04 -13.94
C ALA A 119 -29.14 -17.06 -12.77
N GLY A 120 -29.17 -15.74 -13.02
CA GLY A 120 -29.04 -14.70 -12.00
C GLY A 120 -27.67 -14.66 -11.31
N ILE A 121 -26.62 -15.12 -11.98
CA ILE A 121 -25.27 -15.26 -11.43
C ILE A 121 -24.57 -13.90 -11.37
N MET A 122 -24.86 -13.01 -12.31
CA MET A 122 -24.17 -11.71 -12.40
C MET A 122 -24.77 -10.72 -11.39
N ASN A 123 -24.05 -10.47 -10.29
CA ASN A 123 -24.41 -9.48 -9.26
C ASN A 123 -25.87 -9.61 -8.73
N PRO A 124 -26.25 -10.78 -8.18
CA PRO A 124 -27.60 -10.98 -7.65
C PRO A 124 -27.92 -9.97 -6.54
N GLY A 125 -29.17 -9.49 -6.50
CA GLY A 125 -29.65 -8.65 -5.40
C GLY A 125 -29.28 -7.16 -5.46
N LYS A 126 -28.37 -6.72 -6.37
CA LYS A 126 -27.91 -5.32 -6.42
C LYS A 126 -28.99 -4.30 -6.84
N ILE A 127 -29.86 -4.66 -7.78
CA ILE A 127 -30.92 -3.78 -8.31
C ILE A 127 -32.29 -4.22 -7.80
N LYS A 128 -32.52 -5.54 -7.69
CA LYS A 128 -33.76 -6.12 -7.16
C LYS A 128 -33.47 -6.79 -5.83
N ALA A 129 -33.98 -6.21 -4.74
CA ALA A 129 -33.75 -6.76 -3.41
C ALA A 129 -34.27 -8.22 -3.30
N PRO A 130 -33.46 -9.19 -2.81
CA PRO A 130 -33.93 -10.54 -2.55
C PRO A 130 -35.02 -10.54 -1.47
N ARG A 131 -36.07 -11.36 -1.62
CA ARG A 131 -37.21 -11.43 -0.69
C ARG A 131 -36.77 -11.64 0.78
N LYS A 132 -35.83 -12.55 1.04
CA LYS A 132 -35.26 -12.85 2.38
C LYS A 132 -34.41 -11.70 2.94
N PHE A 133 -33.61 -11.05 2.09
CA PHE A 133 -32.77 -9.91 2.48
C PHE A 133 -33.65 -8.68 2.84
N SER A 134 -34.79 -8.51 2.15
CA SER A 134 -35.74 -7.43 2.43
C SER A 134 -36.39 -7.52 3.81
N LEU A 135 -36.53 -8.73 4.34
CA LEU A 135 -37.11 -9.03 5.65
C LEU A 135 -36.11 -8.69 6.77
N ILE A 136 -34.87 -9.18 6.67
CA ILE A 136 -33.79 -8.93 7.65
C ILE A 136 -33.45 -7.44 7.72
N TRP A 137 -33.29 -6.77 6.57
CA TRP A 137 -33.04 -5.32 6.54
C TRP A 137 -34.25 -4.50 6.99
N GLY A 138 -35.48 -4.94 6.70
CA GLY A 138 -36.69 -4.28 7.20
C GLY A 138 -36.74 -4.22 8.74
N VAL A 139 -36.17 -5.22 9.41
CA VAL A 139 -36.07 -5.31 10.87
C VAL A 139 -34.81 -4.62 11.43
N ALA A 140 -33.69 -4.61 10.68
CA ALA A 140 -32.44 -3.97 11.10
C ALA A 140 -32.41 -2.44 10.89
N THR A 141 -33.12 -1.91 9.89
CA THR A 141 -33.12 -0.46 9.58
C THR A 141 -33.65 0.41 10.73
N PRO A 142 -34.71 0.03 11.47
CA PRO A 142 -35.14 0.75 12.66
C PRO A 142 -34.12 0.72 13.80
N PHE A 143 -33.41 -0.40 13.99
CA PHE A 143 -32.37 -0.55 15.02
C PHE A 143 -31.12 0.31 14.72
N LEU A 144 -30.66 0.31 13.46
CA LEU A 144 -29.64 1.27 12.98
C LEU A 144 -30.14 2.72 12.94
N GLY A 145 -31.46 2.91 12.87
CA GLY A 145 -32.12 4.20 12.99
C GLY A 145 -32.30 4.66 14.44
N MET A 146 -32.10 3.80 15.43
CA MET A 146 -32.20 4.16 16.86
C MET A 146 -30.95 4.92 17.34
N SER A 147 -29.85 4.87 16.58
CA SER A 147 -28.70 5.78 16.72
C SER A 147 -28.98 7.20 16.21
N ARG A 148 -30.15 7.48 15.63
CA ARG A 148 -30.54 8.83 15.14
C ARG A 148 -30.56 9.92 16.21
N GLY A 149 -30.59 9.56 17.49
CA GLY A 149 -30.60 10.48 18.63
C GLY A 149 -29.43 10.32 19.59
N LEU A 150 -28.47 9.44 19.29
CA LEU A 150 -27.24 9.33 20.08
C LEU A 150 -26.23 10.34 19.56
N ASP A 151 -25.99 11.37 20.34
CA ASP A 151 -24.86 12.27 20.17
C ASP A 151 -23.59 11.47 20.53
N LEU A 152 -22.96 10.87 19.51
CA LEU A 152 -21.77 10.03 19.68
C LEU A 152 -20.48 10.86 19.77
N GLY A 153 -20.57 12.20 19.75
CA GLY A 153 -19.43 13.11 19.76
C GLY A 153 -18.46 12.90 18.60
N ASP A 154 -17.48 13.79 18.51
CA ASP A 154 -16.32 13.57 17.66
C ASP A 154 -15.57 12.32 18.16
N SER A 155 -15.28 11.37 17.26
CA SER A 155 -14.21 10.41 17.55
C SER A 155 -12.89 11.10 17.33
N GLU A 156 -12.14 11.27 18.41
CA GLU A 156 -10.70 11.33 18.29
C GLU A 156 -10.21 10.04 17.64
N ALA A 157 -9.19 10.16 16.79
CA ALA A 157 -8.50 9.00 16.24
C ALA A 157 -7.99 8.14 17.41
N LYS A 158 -8.49 6.90 17.55
CA LYS A 158 -8.01 6.01 18.61
C LYS A 158 -6.77 5.26 18.12
N GLU A 159 -5.83 5.01 19.02
CA GLU A 159 -4.68 4.16 18.78
C GLU A 159 -5.13 2.73 18.38
N PRO A 160 -4.34 2.00 17.55
CA PRO A 160 -4.65 0.61 17.20
C PRO A 160 -4.76 -0.28 18.44
N VAL A 161 -5.65 -1.28 18.39
CA VAL A 161 -5.94 -2.22 19.50
C VAL A 161 -4.68 -2.98 19.94
N ARG A 162 -3.80 -3.29 18.99
CA ARG A 162 -2.43 -3.70 19.30
C ARG A 162 -1.51 -2.50 19.15
N GLU A 163 -0.94 -2.04 20.27
CA GLU A 163 0.22 -1.14 20.29
C GLU A 163 1.53 -1.89 19.94
N ASP A 164 1.44 -3.06 19.29
CA ASP A 164 2.64 -3.81 18.98
C ASP A 164 3.53 -3.02 18.03
N ALA A 165 4.79 -2.88 18.44
CA ALA A 165 5.81 -2.07 17.77
C ALA A 165 6.16 -2.55 16.34
N LEU A 166 5.38 -3.42 15.70
CA LEU A 166 5.61 -3.84 14.32
C LEU A 166 5.60 -2.66 13.34
N LEU A 167 4.77 -1.66 13.59
CA LEU A 167 4.42 -0.68 12.55
C LEU A 167 4.02 0.68 13.13
N MET A 168 4.47 1.09 14.32
CA MET A 168 3.96 2.32 14.94
C MET A 168 4.03 3.53 13.99
N GLU A 169 5.13 3.66 13.23
CA GLU A 169 5.28 4.70 12.19
C GLU A 169 4.44 4.45 10.90
N TRP A 170 4.08 3.19 10.63
CA TRP A 170 3.39 2.75 9.40
C TRP A 170 1.89 2.45 9.60
N ASN A 171 1.39 2.44 10.84
CA ASN A 171 0.04 2.01 11.20
C ASN A 171 -1.02 2.83 10.45
N ASP A 172 -0.88 4.15 10.44
CA ASP A 172 -1.81 5.03 9.74
C ASP A 172 -1.82 4.80 8.23
N HIS A 173 -0.69 4.41 7.64
CA HIS A 173 -0.63 4.03 6.23
C HIS A 173 -1.39 2.73 5.94
N VAL A 174 -1.38 1.77 6.87
CA VAL A 174 -2.18 0.54 6.77
C VAL A 174 -3.67 0.85 6.77
N TYR A 175 -4.13 1.70 7.70
CA TYR A 175 -5.54 2.16 7.78
C TYR A 175 -5.93 3.17 6.69
N THR A 176 -4.97 3.70 5.93
CA THR A 176 -5.23 4.52 4.75
C THR A 176 -5.67 3.69 3.54
N CYS A 177 -5.38 2.38 3.52
CA CYS A 177 -5.75 1.50 2.43
C CYS A 177 -7.26 1.51 2.17
N ILE A 178 -7.66 2.01 1.00
CA ILE A 178 -9.06 2.05 0.54
C ILE A 178 -9.52 0.75 -0.14
N GLU A 179 -8.68 -0.29 -0.08
CA GLU A 179 -9.03 -1.62 -0.56
C GLU A 179 -9.40 -1.75 -2.05
N CYS A 180 -9.05 -0.76 -2.89
CA CYS A 180 -9.46 -0.69 -4.31
C CYS A 180 -8.91 -1.81 -5.20
N GLY A 181 -7.75 -2.39 -4.84
CA GLY A 181 -7.16 -3.52 -5.54
C GLY A 181 -6.29 -3.19 -6.75
N THR A 182 -6.00 -1.92 -7.06
CA THR A 182 -5.10 -1.56 -8.18
C THR A 182 -3.72 -2.21 -8.07
N CYS A 183 -3.19 -2.31 -6.85
CA CYS A 183 -1.92 -2.98 -6.58
C CYS A 183 -1.93 -4.49 -6.86
N ARG A 184 -3.11 -5.13 -6.90
CA ARG A 184 -3.26 -6.55 -7.22
C ARG A 184 -2.91 -6.82 -8.68
N GLU A 185 -3.45 -6.02 -9.60
CA GLU A 185 -3.33 -6.23 -11.05
C GLU A 185 -1.88 -6.11 -11.55
N THR A 186 -1.07 -5.24 -10.94
CA THR A 186 0.33 -5.03 -11.34
C THR A 186 1.31 -6.00 -10.66
N CYS A 187 0.84 -6.78 -9.68
CA CYS A 187 1.72 -7.62 -8.88
C CYS A 187 2.13 -8.90 -9.66
N PRO A 188 3.44 -9.12 -9.91
CA PRO A 188 3.89 -10.31 -10.61
C PRO A 188 3.61 -11.59 -9.81
N VAL A 189 3.77 -11.54 -8.48
CA VAL A 189 3.52 -12.69 -7.60
C VAL A 189 2.05 -13.12 -7.68
N PHE A 190 1.12 -12.16 -7.67
CA PHE A 190 -0.31 -12.46 -7.82
C PHE A 190 -0.65 -12.98 -9.23
N THR A 191 0.07 -12.52 -10.26
CA THR A 191 -0.14 -12.99 -11.64
C THR A 191 0.11 -14.49 -11.77
N GLU A 192 1.11 -15.00 -11.05
CA GLU A 192 1.43 -16.43 -11.02
C GLU A 192 0.57 -17.21 -10.01
N ASP A 193 0.48 -16.74 -8.76
CA ASP A 193 -0.15 -17.50 -7.68
C ASP A 193 -1.69 -17.37 -7.67
N ARG A 194 -2.24 -16.27 -8.19
CA ARG A 194 -3.69 -15.99 -8.32
C ARG A 194 -4.52 -16.01 -7.02
N TRP A 195 -3.90 -16.19 -5.85
CA TRP A 195 -4.56 -16.03 -4.56
C TRP A 195 -4.46 -14.60 -4.06
N LEU A 196 -5.58 -14.02 -3.59
CA LEU A 196 -5.56 -12.63 -3.12
C LEU A 196 -4.53 -12.41 -2.01
N SER A 197 -4.27 -13.42 -1.18
CA SER A 197 -3.28 -13.43 -0.10
C SER A 197 -1.84 -13.21 -0.56
N SER A 198 -1.48 -13.53 -1.81
CA SER A 198 -0.16 -13.21 -2.37
C SER A 198 -0.08 -11.82 -2.98
N SER A 199 -1.21 -11.17 -3.23
CA SER A 199 -1.22 -9.79 -3.71
C SER A 199 -0.86 -8.79 -2.61
N PRO A 200 -0.41 -7.57 -2.96
CA PRO A 200 -0.20 -6.51 -1.99
C PRO A 200 -1.49 -6.13 -1.25
N LYS A 201 -2.65 -6.18 -1.93
CA LYS A 201 -3.95 -5.93 -1.28
C LYS A 201 -4.20 -6.93 -0.15
N GLY A 202 -4.05 -8.23 -0.41
CA GLY A 202 -4.32 -9.26 0.60
C GLY A 202 -3.37 -9.18 1.79
N LYS A 203 -2.09 -8.89 1.54
CA LYS A 203 -1.10 -8.64 2.60
C LYS A 203 -1.47 -7.44 3.46
N MET A 204 -1.86 -6.31 2.85
CA MET A 204 -2.36 -5.15 3.61
C MET A 204 -3.59 -5.49 4.46
N THR A 205 -4.50 -6.32 3.94
CA THR A 205 -5.65 -6.82 4.71
C THR A 205 -5.19 -7.65 5.90
N PHE A 206 -4.23 -8.57 5.74
CA PHE A 206 -3.65 -9.33 6.85
C PHE A 206 -2.99 -8.41 7.89
N THR A 207 -2.23 -7.41 7.44
CA THR A 207 -1.63 -6.41 8.34
C THR A 207 -2.70 -5.70 9.16
N LYS A 208 -3.79 -5.26 8.53
CA LYS A 208 -4.91 -4.60 9.20
C LYS A 208 -5.63 -5.53 10.19
N GLU A 209 -5.90 -6.78 9.81
CA GLU A 209 -6.50 -7.78 10.70
C GLU A 209 -5.66 -8.00 11.95
N PHE A 210 -4.34 -8.11 11.77
CA PHE A 210 -3.38 -8.23 12.84
C PHE A 210 -3.38 -7.02 13.78
N LEU A 211 -3.21 -5.81 13.25
CA LEU A 211 -3.22 -4.57 14.04
C LEU A 211 -4.54 -4.34 14.80
N SER A 212 -5.66 -4.83 14.24
CA SER A 212 -6.98 -4.75 14.88
C SER A 212 -7.25 -5.87 15.91
N GLY A 213 -6.29 -6.77 16.13
CA GLY A 213 -6.42 -7.90 17.06
C GLY A 213 -7.35 -9.02 16.59
N LYS A 214 -7.77 -9.01 15.32
CA LYS A 214 -8.67 -10.03 14.76
C LYS A 214 -7.96 -11.34 14.42
N ARG A 215 -6.64 -11.29 14.22
CA ARG A 215 -5.84 -12.42 13.77
C ARG A 215 -4.41 -12.31 14.26
N ASP A 216 -3.84 -13.40 14.74
CA ASP A 216 -2.41 -13.53 14.98
C ASP A 216 -1.66 -13.93 13.70
N VAL A 217 -0.37 -13.62 13.64
CA VAL A 217 0.49 -14.14 12.57
C VAL A 217 0.51 -15.66 12.65
N ASP A 218 0.37 -16.31 11.50
CA ASP A 218 0.57 -17.75 11.31
C ASP A 218 1.59 -18.00 10.19
N ASP A 219 2.02 -19.26 10.03
CA ASP A 219 2.99 -19.66 8.99
C ASP A 219 2.53 -19.24 7.58
N PHE A 220 1.23 -19.31 7.32
CA PHE A 220 0.67 -18.88 6.04
C PHE A 220 0.92 -17.39 5.80
N MET A 221 0.55 -16.53 6.75
CA MET A 221 0.76 -15.09 6.68
C MET A 221 2.25 -14.73 6.57
N TYR A 222 3.09 -15.36 7.41
CA TYR A 222 4.55 -15.23 7.35
C TYR A 222 5.09 -15.51 5.95
N ARG A 223 4.79 -16.68 5.37
CA ARG A 223 5.24 -17.06 4.03
C ARG A 223 4.75 -16.10 2.95
N ARG A 224 3.51 -15.61 3.07
CA ARG A 224 2.98 -14.63 2.10
C ARG A 224 3.84 -13.37 2.07
N TYR A 225 4.23 -12.80 3.22
CA TYR A 225 5.08 -11.60 3.23
C TYR A 225 6.40 -11.83 2.52
N PHE A 226 7.06 -12.96 2.75
CA PHE A 226 8.35 -13.30 2.11
C PHE A 226 8.25 -13.66 0.63
N GLN A 227 7.07 -14.04 0.11
CA GLN A 227 6.85 -14.16 -1.35
C GLN A 227 6.89 -12.82 -2.10
N CYS A 228 6.75 -11.67 -1.41
CA CYS A 228 6.87 -10.37 -2.06
C CYS A 228 8.28 -10.16 -2.65
N THR A 229 8.40 -9.71 -3.89
CA THR A 229 9.71 -9.40 -4.48
C THR A 229 10.21 -7.99 -4.14
N LEU A 230 9.41 -7.22 -3.39
CA LEU A 230 9.63 -5.79 -3.10
C LEU A 230 9.93 -4.93 -4.35
N CYS A 231 9.38 -5.30 -5.51
CA CYS A 231 9.65 -4.65 -6.80
C CYS A 231 9.07 -3.22 -6.98
N GLY A 232 8.35 -2.67 -6.00
CA GLY A 232 7.85 -1.28 -6.05
C GLY A 232 6.62 -1.02 -6.92
N LYS A 233 6.22 -1.92 -7.84
CA LYS A 233 5.09 -1.65 -8.77
C LYS A 233 3.77 -1.26 -8.08
N CYS A 234 3.51 -1.82 -6.90
CA CYS A 234 2.30 -1.50 -6.13
C CYS A 234 2.31 -0.08 -5.58
N LYS A 235 3.48 0.48 -5.24
CA LYS A 235 3.66 1.86 -4.77
C LYS A 235 3.29 2.85 -5.87
N GLU A 236 3.79 2.60 -7.09
CA GLU A 236 3.54 3.45 -8.27
C GLU A 236 2.06 3.57 -8.65
N VAL A 237 1.29 2.49 -8.51
CA VAL A 237 -0.14 2.49 -8.90
C VAL A 237 -1.08 2.79 -7.74
N CYS A 238 -0.56 3.04 -6.53
CA CYS A 238 -1.39 3.22 -5.35
C CYS A 238 -2.08 4.59 -5.37
N GLN A 239 -3.40 4.59 -5.57
CA GLN A 239 -4.23 5.81 -5.58
C GLN A 239 -4.24 6.55 -4.24
N ALA A 240 -3.90 5.86 -3.15
CA ALA A 240 -3.79 6.42 -1.81
C ALA A 240 -2.34 6.82 -1.44
N MET A 241 -1.37 6.67 -2.36
CA MET A 241 0.05 6.97 -2.15
C MET A 241 0.65 6.26 -0.92
N ILE A 242 0.23 5.02 -0.69
CA ILE A 242 0.72 4.20 0.43
C ILE A 242 2.11 3.65 0.08
N PRO A 243 3.10 3.78 0.97
CA PRO A 243 4.46 3.23 0.79
C PRO A 243 4.49 1.71 1.04
N VAL A 244 3.78 0.94 0.21
CA VAL A 244 3.50 -0.49 0.45
C VAL A 244 4.77 -1.34 0.60
N CYS A 245 5.82 -1.07 -0.19
CA CYS A 245 7.07 -1.83 -0.09
C CYS A 245 7.82 -1.57 1.21
N ASP A 246 7.83 -0.32 1.66
CA ASP A 246 8.51 0.11 2.89
C ASP A 246 7.82 -0.54 4.10
N ILE A 247 6.48 -0.55 4.10
CA ILE A 247 5.67 -1.29 5.09
C ILE A 247 6.04 -2.79 5.10
N PHE A 248 6.11 -3.45 3.95
CA PHE A 248 6.39 -4.89 3.89
C PHE A 248 7.82 -5.25 4.28
N GLU A 249 8.78 -4.37 4.03
CA GLU A 249 10.16 -4.51 4.50
C GLU A 249 10.19 -4.48 6.03
N HIS A 250 9.56 -3.48 6.65
CA HIS A 250 9.44 -3.39 8.11
C HIS A 250 8.68 -4.58 8.70
N ILE A 251 7.59 -5.05 8.07
CA ILE A 251 6.89 -6.25 8.53
C ILE A 251 7.84 -7.45 8.59
N ARG A 252 8.72 -7.65 7.61
CA ARG A 252 9.66 -8.78 7.62
C ARG A 252 10.62 -8.71 8.80
N MET A 253 11.19 -7.54 9.07
CA MET A 253 12.06 -7.32 10.24
C MET A 253 11.32 -7.67 11.53
N ARG A 254 10.10 -7.18 11.63
CA ARG A 254 9.29 -7.27 12.83
C ARG A 254 8.75 -8.68 13.07
N LEU A 255 8.53 -9.47 12.02
CA LEU A 255 8.26 -10.90 12.16
C LEU A 255 9.41 -11.64 12.87
N HIS A 256 10.67 -11.29 12.56
CA HIS A 256 11.83 -11.88 13.25
C HIS A 256 11.93 -11.40 14.71
N ASP A 257 11.65 -10.13 14.99
CA ASP A 257 11.59 -9.61 16.38
C ASP A 257 10.51 -10.31 17.23
N MET A 258 9.43 -10.80 16.60
CA MET A 258 8.39 -11.62 17.24
C MET A 258 8.79 -13.09 17.45
N GLY A 259 10.01 -13.49 17.03
CA GLY A 259 10.51 -14.85 17.16
C GLY A 259 10.12 -15.79 16.01
N TRP A 260 9.64 -15.28 14.87
CA TRP A 260 9.47 -16.12 13.68
C TRP A 260 10.84 -16.48 13.10
N GLU A 261 11.08 -17.77 12.97
CA GLU A 261 12.35 -18.31 12.48
C GLU A 261 12.71 -17.75 11.10
N ARG A 262 14.01 -17.56 10.88
CA ARG A 262 14.56 -17.16 9.58
C ARG A 262 14.44 -18.34 8.62
N MET A 263 14.30 -18.04 7.33
CA MET A 263 14.38 -19.08 6.31
C MET A 263 15.85 -19.51 6.19
N GLU A 264 16.11 -20.81 6.11
CA GLU A 264 17.46 -21.37 5.94
C GLU A 264 18.24 -20.69 4.81
N ALA A 265 17.59 -20.42 3.68
CA ALA A 265 18.20 -19.71 2.55
C ALA A 265 18.67 -18.29 2.91
N HIS A 266 17.98 -17.57 3.81
CA HIS A 266 18.41 -16.24 4.25
C HIS A 266 19.65 -16.34 5.14
N ASP A 267 19.70 -17.32 6.03
CA ASP A 267 20.86 -17.54 6.91
C ASP A 267 22.10 -17.94 6.10
N MET A 268 21.95 -18.84 5.13
CA MET A 268 23.05 -19.20 4.21
C MET A 268 23.63 -17.98 3.47
N LEU A 269 22.75 -17.09 2.98
CA LEU A 269 23.17 -15.86 2.30
C LEU A 269 23.86 -14.89 3.27
N LEU A 270 23.33 -14.76 4.49
CA LEU A 270 23.89 -13.90 5.53
C LEU A 270 25.28 -14.37 5.95
N GLU A 271 25.45 -15.65 6.25
CA GLU A 271 26.74 -16.25 6.60
C GLU A 271 27.79 -15.98 5.52
N SER A 272 27.41 -16.15 4.26
CA SER A 272 28.28 -15.85 3.12
C SER A 272 28.64 -14.37 3.03
N ILE A 273 27.68 -13.46 3.27
CA ILE A 273 27.93 -12.03 3.31
C ILE A 273 28.93 -11.67 4.41
N LEU A 274 28.76 -12.23 5.62
CA LEU A 274 29.64 -11.94 6.76
C LEU A 274 31.05 -12.50 6.54
N ALA A 275 31.18 -13.72 6.01
CA ALA A 275 32.47 -14.35 5.77
C ALA A 275 33.20 -13.75 4.54
N ASN A 276 32.51 -13.66 3.41
CA ASN A 276 33.12 -13.38 2.11
C ASN A 276 32.85 -11.95 1.60
N GLY A 277 31.92 -11.20 2.22
CA GLY A 277 31.51 -9.88 1.73
C GLY A 277 30.64 -9.94 0.47
N ASN A 278 30.07 -11.09 0.14
CA ASN A 278 29.14 -11.29 -0.96
C ASN A 278 28.22 -12.49 -0.67
N PRO A 279 27.00 -12.54 -1.25
CA PRO A 279 26.05 -13.62 -0.98
C PRO A 279 26.35 -14.94 -1.70
N PHE A 280 27.34 -14.99 -2.59
CA PHE A 280 27.57 -16.14 -3.49
C PHE A 280 28.63 -17.13 -2.96
N GLY A 281 29.38 -16.74 -1.93
CA GLY A 281 30.46 -17.56 -1.37
C GLY A 281 31.76 -17.50 -2.16
N ASP A 282 31.85 -16.58 -3.11
CA ASP A 282 33.05 -16.40 -3.93
C ASP A 282 34.17 -15.70 -3.14
N PRO A 283 35.44 -16.04 -3.38
CA PRO A 283 36.59 -15.33 -2.81
C PRO A 283 36.59 -13.84 -3.19
N ARG A 284 37.09 -12.99 -2.29
CA ARG A 284 37.10 -11.52 -2.51
C ARG A 284 38.00 -11.12 -3.67
N GLU A 285 39.04 -11.88 -3.94
CA GLU A 285 40.05 -11.65 -4.97
C GLU A 285 39.43 -11.68 -6.37
N LYS A 286 38.38 -12.48 -6.58
CA LYS A 286 37.68 -12.53 -7.89
C LYS A 286 37.06 -11.19 -8.29
N ARG A 287 36.79 -10.29 -7.32
CA ARG A 287 36.18 -8.97 -7.58
C ARG A 287 37.02 -8.10 -8.52
N THR A 288 38.35 -8.28 -8.48
CA THR A 288 39.31 -7.49 -9.25
C THR A 288 39.66 -8.11 -10.60
N GLU A 289 39.27 -9.36 -10.86
CA GLU A 289 39.51 -10.05 -12.15
C GLU A 289 38.75 -9.41 -13.33
N LEU A 290 37.88 -8.44 -13.03
CA LEU A 290 36.94 -7.83 -13.96
C LEU A 290 37.44 -6.58 -14.64
N TYR A 291 38.54 -6.01 -14.15
CA TYR A 291 39.05 -4.75 -14.67
C TYR A 291 39.52 -4.96 -16.10
N PRO A 292 38.87 -4.35 -17.10
CA PRO A 292 39.16 -4.63 -18.48
C PRO A 292 40.57 -4.12 -18.82
N ASP A 293 41.35 -4.96 -19.47
CA ASP A 293 42.62 -4.57 -20.07
C ASP A 293 42.41 -3.35 -20.97
N GLY A 294 43.14 -2.26 -20.68
CA GLY A 294 43.09 -1.03 -21.48
C GLY A 294 42.01 -0.01 -21.08
N ALA A 295 41.38 -0.15 -19.91
CA ALA A 295 40.62 0.94 -19.30
C ALA A 295 41.48 2.20 -19.15
N LYS A 296 41.09 3.31 -19.79
CA LYS A 296 41.97 4.49 -19.92
C LYS A 296 41.91 5.40 -18.70
N GLY A 297 40.73 5.55 -18.12
CA GLY A 297 40.45 6.39 -16.95
C GLY A 297 40.52 5.62 -15.63
N PHE A 298 40.77 4.30 -15.67
CA PHE A 298 40.86 3.49 -14.47
C PHE A 298 42.16 3.75 -13.71
N ILE A 299 42.04 4.00 -12.41
CA ILE A 299 43.14 4.16 -11.46
C ILE A 299 43.00 3.08 -10.40
N GLU A 300 44.11 2.41 -10.08
CA GLU A 300 44.12 1.30 -9.13
C GLU A 300 43.61 1.71 -7.73
N PRO A 301 42.95 0.79 -7.00
CA PRO A 301 42.43 1.07 -5.66
C PRO A 301 43.52 1.57 -4.69
N GLY A 302 43.22 2.63 -3.94
CA GLY A 302 44.16 3.26 -2.98
C GLY A 302 44.51 4.72 -3.28
N GLU A 303 44.21 5.21 -4.50
CA GLU A 303 44.36 6.61 -4.90
C GLU A 303 43.00 7.35 -5.03
N ALA A 304 41.94 6.83 -4.39
CA ALA A 304 40.55 7.26 -4.59
C ALA A 304 40.27 8.76 -4.31
N GLY A 305 41.08 9.41 -3.46
CA GLY A 305 40.96 10.85 -3.19
C GLY A 305 41.31 11.76 -4.38
N LYS A 306 41.68 11.20 -5.54
CA LYS A 306 42.11 11.94 -6.74
C LYS A 306 41.30 11.62 -8.01
N VAL A 307 40.25 10.81 -7.92
CA VAL A 307 39.47 10.38 -9.10
C VAL A 307 38.12 11.08 -9.17
N ASP A 308 37.57 11.23 -10.38
CA ASP A 308 36.24 11.84 -10.56
C ASP A 308 35.12 10.96 -9.99
N VAL A 309 35.25 9.63 -10.08
CA VAL A 309 34.18 8.67 -9.76
C VAL A 309 34.71 7.44 -9.02
N LEU A 310 34.09 7.09 -7.90
CA LEU A 310 34.21 5.77 -7.29
C LEU A 310 33.10 4.86 -7.81
N ILE A 311 33.44 3.75 -8.44
CA ILE A 311 32.46 2.73 -8.84
C ILE A 311 32.28 1.75 -7.66
N PHE A 312 31.06 1.68 -7.14
CA PHE A 312 30.60 0.59 -6.28
C PHE A 312 29.98 -0.49 -7.17
N ALA A 313 30.76 -1.49 -7.55
CA ALA A 313 30.34 -2.51 -8.52
C ALA A 313 29.16 -3.35 -7.99
N GLY A 314 29.19 -3.67 -6.70
CA GLY A 314 28.22 -4.54 -6.03
C GLY A 314 28.41 -6.01 -6.39
N CYS A 315 27.81 -6.90 -5.61
CA CYS A 315 28.09 -8.34 -5.71
C CYS A 315 27.71 -8.95 -7.07
N VAL A 316 26.55 -8.60 -7.63
CA VAL A 316 26.08 -9.19 -8.90
C VAL A 316 27.05 -8.87 -10.04
N ASN A 317 27.42 -7.60 -10.19
CA ASN A 317 28.31 -7.18 -11.28
C ASN A 317 29.77 -7.60 -11.02
N SER A 318 30.09 -8.00 -9.79
CA SER A 318 31.41 -8.46 -9.38
C SER A 318 31.63 -9.98 -9.54
N TYR A 319 30.55 -10.77 -9.56
CA TYR A 319 30.68 -12.24 -9.50
C TYR A 319 29.80 -12.98 -10.53
N GLN A 320 28.74 -12.35 -11.05
CA GLN A 320 27.74 -13.04 -11.87
C GLN A 320 27.53 -12.38 -13.24
N ASP A 321 27.42 -11.06 -13.31
CA ASP A 321 27.21 -10.30 -14.55
C ASP A 321 28.32 -9.27 -14.80
N LEU A 322 29.41 -9.76 -15.38
CA LEU A 322 30.64 -8.99 -15.55
C LEU A 322 30.57 -7.98 -16.71
N ALA A 323 29.59 -8.15 -17.60
CA ALA A 323 29.48 -7.34 -18.82
C ALA A 323 29.09 -5.89 -18.51
N LEU A 324 28.25 -5.68 -17.49
CA LEU A 324 27.80 -4.35 -17.07
C LEU A 324 28.97 -3.45 -16.61
N MET A 325 29.96 -4.01 -15.94
CA MET A 325 31.16 -3.26 -15.51
C MET A 325 31.95 -2.72 -16.69
N LYS A 326 32.16 -3.55 -17.72
CA LYS A 326 32.86 -3.13 -18.95
C LYS A 326 32.12 -1.99 -19.65
N GLY A 327 30.79 -2.08 -19.73
CA GLY A 327 29.95 -1.02 -20.29
C GLY A 327 30.04 0.29 -19.51
N LEU A 328 29.93 0.23 -18.19
CA LEU A 328 30.03 1.41 -17.31
C LEU A 328 31.40 2.10 -17.44
N MET A 329 32.48 1.32 -17.37
CA MET A 329 33.84 1.81 -17.53
C MET A 329 34.07 2.44 -18.91
N GLY A 330 33.58 1.81 -19.99
CA GLY A 330 33.66 2.37 -21.34
C GLY A 330 32.90 3.69 -21.51
N ILE A 331 31.77 3.86 -20.81
CA ILE A 331 31.05 5.15 -20.77
C ILE A 331 31.91 6.21 -20.08
N LEU A 332 32.50 5.90 -18.92
CA LEU A 332 33.35 6.82 -18.17
C LEU A 332 34.60 7.23 -18.97
N ASP A 333 35.23 6.28 -19.65
CA ASP A 333 36.33 6.54 -20.59
C ASP A 333 35.91 7.48 -21.73
N SER A 334 34.72 7.26 -22.30
CA SER A 334 34.19 8.05 -23.43
C SER A 334 33.88 9.49 -23.03
N VAL A 335 33.53 9.74 -21.75
CA VAL A 335 33.31 11.09 -21.21
C VAL A 335 34.56 11.69 -20.57
N GLY A 336 35.71 11.00 -20.66
CA GLY A 336 37.00 11.48 -20.16
C GLY A 336 37.07 11.60 -18.63
N LYS A 337 36.31 10.76 -17.90
CA LYS A 337 36.30 10.74 -16.43
C LYS A 337 37.27 9.70 -15.89
N THR A 338 38.00 10.08 -14.85
CA THR A 338 38.85 9.16 -14.09
C THR A 338 38.02 8.42 -13.04
N TYR A 339 38.30 7.15 -12.82
CA TYR A 339 37.52 6.34 -11.90
C TYR A 339 38.33 5.25 -11.22
N THR A 340 37.86 4.82 -10.06
CA THR A 340 38.44 3.70 -9.31
C THR A 340 37.33 2.83 -8.71
N THR A 341 37.71 1.76 -8.02
CA THR A 341 36.82 0.92 -7.21
C THR A 341 37.39 0.78 -5.79
N MET A 342 36.66 0.10 -4.90
CA MET A 342 37.20 -0.31 -3.60
C MET A 342 37.99 -1.63 -3.65
N GLY A 343 38.22 -2.20 -4.83
CA GLY A 343 38.94 -3.47 -4.96
C GLY A 343 38.32 -4.60 -4.14
N THR A 344 39.16 -5.38 -3.48
CA THR A 344 38.76 -6.47 -2.58
C THR A 344 38.08 -5.99 -1.29
N GLU A 345 38.15 -4.70 -0.97
CA GLU A 345 37.55 -4.11 0.22
C GLU A 345 36.05 -3.82 0.06
N GLU A 346 35.50 -3.84 -1.17
CA GLU A 346 34.18 -3.28 -1.49
C GLU A 346 32.99 -3.87 -0.70
N GLY A 347 33.06 -5.11 -0.22
CA GLY A 347 32.00 -5.70 0.62
C GLY A 347 30.60 -5.78 -0.04
N CYS A 348 29.61 -6.20 0.73
CA CYS A 348 28.22 -6.27 0.29
C CYS A 348 27.47 -5.02 0.76
N CYS A 349 26.63 -4.43 -0.07
CA CYS A 349 25.77 -3.31 0.34
C CYS A 349 24.68 -3.69 1.37
N GLY A 350 24.53 -4.95 1.76
CA GLY A 350 23.50 -5.36 2.73
C GLY A 350 22.08 -5.49 2.19
N TYR A 351 21.80 -5.15 0.92
CA TYR A 351 20.45 -5.23 0.33
C TYR A 351 19.71 -6.55 0.57
N VAL A 352 20.42 -7.69 0.49
CA VAL A 352 19.82 -9.02 0.74
C VAL A 352 19.38 -9.18 2.20
N ALA A 353 20.18 -8.70 3.15
CA ALA A 353 19.83 -8.72 4.57
C ALA A 353 18.62 -7.82 4.83
N LEU A 354 18.61 -6.62 4.27
CA LEU A 354 17.50 -5.67 4.36
C LEU A 354 16.18 -6.28 3.90
N ILE A 355 16.12 -6.77 2.65
CA ILE A 355 14.87 -7.33 2.12
C ILE A 355 14.46 -8.63 2.82
N SER A 356 15.39 -9.32 3.47
CA SER A 356 15.11 -10.51 4.27
C SER A 356 14.68 -10.17 5.69
N GLY A 357 14.63 -8.89 6.07
CA GLY A 357 14.26 -8.44 7.40
C GLY A 357 15.32 -8.72 8.48
N LEU A 358 16.58 -8.90 8.10
CA LEU A 358 17.64 -9.30 9.04
C LEU A 358 18.25 -8.07 9.72
N SER A 359 18.39 -8.10 11.04
CA SER A 359 18.94 -6.99 11.83
C SER A 359 20.43 -6.73 11.56
N GLU A 360 21.16 -7.74 11.08
CA GLU A 360 22.56 -7.65 10.67
C GLU A 360 22.78 -6.69 9.50
N PHE A 361 21.71 -6.29 8.80
CA PHE A 361 21.74 -5.22 7.81
C PHE A 361 22.44 -3.96 8.34
N GLU A 362 22.15 -3.59 9.59
CA GLU A 362 22.70 -2.39 10.24
C GLU A 362 24.23 -2.42 10.36
N ASP A 363 24.79 -3.57 10.76
CA ASP A 363 26.23 -3.75 10.90
C ASP A 363 26.94 -3.81 9.55
N ILE A 364 26.34 -4.50 8.58
CA ILE A 364 26.83 -4.54 7.20
C ILE A 364 26.81 -3.12 6.59
N GLY A 365 25.74 -2.39 6.88
CA GLY A 365 25.51 -0.99 6.49
C GLY A 365 26.64 -0.09 6.94
N ARG A 366 26.82 0.00 8.27
CA ARG A 366 27.88 0.79 8.91
C ARG A 366 29.27 0.43 8.39
N ALA A 367 29.61 -0.86 8.33
CA ALA A 367 30.93 -1.30 7.87
C ALA A 367 31.20 -0.89 6.40
N THR A 368 30.16 -0.88 5.56
CA THR A 368 30.29 -0.46 4.15
C THR A 368 30.37 1.06 4.03
N ALA A 369 29.54 1.80 4.79
CA ALA A 369 29.57 3.25 4.85
C ALA A 369 30.94 3.78 5.33
N ASP A 370 31.53 3.13 6.34
CA ASP A 370 32.87 3.46 6.84
C ASP A 370 33.95 3.31 5.76
N ARG A 371 33.89 2.22 4.98
CA ARG A 371 34.83 1.97 3.88
C ARG A 371 34.67 3.00 2.77
N LEU A 372 33.43 3.28 2.37
CA LEU A 372 33.11 4.32 1.40
C LEU A 372 33.63 5.69 1.86
N THR A 373 33.39 6.06 3.11
CA THR A 373 33.81 7.35 3.68
C THR A 373 35.33 7.48 3.70
N LYS A 374 36.06 6.40 4.05
CA LYS A 374 37.53 6.37 4.03
C LYS A 374 38.13 6.59 2.64
N THR A 375 37.39 6.35 1.56
CA THR A 375 37.88 6.65 0.21
C THR A 375 37.97 8.15 -0.09
N GLY A 376 37.21 8.98 0.63
CA GLY A 376 37.08 10.42 0.36
C GLY A 376 36.33 10.76 -0.94
N ALA A 377 35.75 9.77 -1.62
CA ALA A 377 35.06 9.96 -2.89
C ALA A 377 33.84 10.89 -2.74
N GLN A 378 33.72 11.86 -3.65
CA GLN A 378 32.59 12.79 -3.68
C GLN A 378 31.45 12.29 -4.59
N VAL A 379 31.75 11.39 -5.51
CA VAL A 379 30.80 10.82 -6.46
C VAL A 379 30.95 9.31 -6.44
N VAL A 380 29.88 8.62 -6.03
CA VAL A 380 29.79 7.16 -6.07
C VAL A 380 28.78 6.75 -7.12
N VAL A 381 29.16 5.84 -8.01
CA VAL A 381 28.31 5.29 -9.06
C VAL A 381 28.18 3.79 -8.87
N THR A 382 26.96 3.26 -8.99
CA THR A 382 26.73 1.81 -8.96
C THR A 382 25.83 1.37 -10.13
N PRO A 383 26.18 0.28 -10.83
CA PRO A 383 25.30 -0.31 -11.85
C PRO A 383 24.21 -1.21 -11.24
N CYS A 384 24.21 -1.45 -9.93
CA CYS A 384 23.24 -2.32 -9.26
C CYS A 384 22.10 -1.50 -8.64
N ALA A 385 20.85 -1.75 -9.08
CA ALA A 385 19.67 -1.09 -8.52
C ALA A 385 19.47 -1.37 -7.01
N GLY A 386 19.82 -2.58 -6.55
CA GLY A 386 19.80 -2.93 -5.13
C GLY A 386 20.80 -2.13 -4.32
N CYS A 387 22.06 -2.05 -4.80
CA CYS A 387 23.07 -1.19 -4.19
C CYS A 387 22.65 0.28 -4.22
N TYR A 388 22.10 0.77 -5.33
CA TYR A 388 21.62 2.15 -5.42
C TYR A 388 20.55 2.43 -4.36
N LYS A 389 19.50 1.59 -4.26
CA LYS A 389 18.46 1.74 -3.23
C LYS A 389 19.10 1.78 -1.85
N THR A 390 19.96 0.82 -1.53
CA THR A 390 20.53 0.71 -0.18
C THR A 390 21.45 1.88 0.15
N LEU A 391 22.38 2.23 -0.73
CA LEU A 391 23.32 3.32 -0.51
C LEU A 391 22.65 4.70 -0.47
N SER A 392 21.62 4.94 -1.29
CA SER A 392 21.01 6.27 -1.39
C SER A 392 19.86 6.51 -0.41
N HIS A 393 19.20 5.45 0.08
CA HIS A 393 18.02 5.60 0.94
C HIS A 393 18.23 5.11 2.37
N HIS A 394 19.22 4.26 2.64
CA HIS A 394 19.41 3.64 3.95
C HIS A 394 20.77 3.93 4.59
N TYR A 395 21.73 4.48 3.85
CA TYR A 395 23.00 4.92 4.43
C TYR A 395 22.92 6.43 4.64
N GLU A 396 23.42 6.91 5.78
CA GLU A 396 23.48 8.33 6.14
C GLU A 396 24.69 9.04 5.53
#